data_AF-A0A9P2IEJ8-F1
#
_entry.id   AF-A0A9P2IEJ8-F1
#
_cell.length_a   1.000
_cell.length_b   1.000
_cell.length_c   1.000
_cell.angle_alpha   90.00
_cell.angle_beta   90.00
_cell.angle_gamma   90.00
#
_symmetry.space_group_name_H-M   'P 1'
#
loop_
_entity.id
_entity.type
_entity.pdbx_description
1 polymer ?
#
loop_
_entity_poly.entity_id
_entity_poly.type
_entity_poly.pdbx_seq_one_letter_code
_entity_poly.pdbx_strand_id
1 'polypeptide(L)'
;MIQSQINRNIRLDLADAILLSKAKKDLSFAEIADGTGLAEAFVTAALLGQQALPADAARLVGAKLDLDEDAILLLQMIPLRGCIDDRIPTDPTMYRFYEMLQVYGTTLKALVHEKFGDGIISAINFKLDVKKVADPEGGERAVITLDGKYLPTKPF
;
A
#
# COMPACT_ATOMS: atom_id res chain seq x y z
N MET A 1 -22.57 9.31 1.59
CA MET A 1 -22.27 9.27 0.14
C MET A 1 -20.77 9.09 -0.03
N ILE A 2 -20.32 8.20 -0.90
CA ILE A 2 -18.89 7.98 -1.15
C ILE A 2 -18.25 9.23 -1.79
N GLN A 3 -17.02 9.56 -1.42
CA GLN A 3 -16.28 10.72 -1.92
C GLN A 3 -14.95 10.26 -2.56
N SER A 4 -14.50 10.94 -3.61
CA SER A 4 -13.31 10.56 -4.37
C SER A 4 -12.47 11.78 -4.77
N GLN A 5 -11.15 11.59 -4.80
CA GLN A 5 -10.17 12.58 -5.24
C GLN A 5 -9.79 12.36 -6.72
N ILE A 6 -9.48 13.45 -7.42
CA ILE A 6 -9.03 13.43 -8.82
C ILE A 6 -7.58 13.90 -9.01
N ASN A 7 -6.98 14.47 -7.96
CA ASN A 7 -5.59 14.92 -7.94
C ASN A 7 -4.88 14.25 -6.77
N ARG A 8 -3.78 13.52 -7.03
CA ARG A 8 -3.02 12.83 -5.98
C ARG A 8 -2.36 13.80 -5.00
N ASN A 9 -1.98 14.99 -5.45
CA ASN A 9 -1.15 15.91 -4.66
C ASN A 9 -1.80 16.26 -3.31
N ILE A 10 -3.13 16.44 -3.27
CA ILE A 10 -3.86 16.73 -2.02
C ILE A 10 -3.60 15.67 -0.94
N ARG A 11 -3.56 14.38 -1.33
CA ARG A 11 -3.32 13.28 -0.39
C ARG A 11 -1.84 13.00 -0.15
N LEU A 12 -0.96 13.42 -1.06
CA LEU A 12 0.49 13.35 -0.87
C LEU A 12 0.97 14.45 0.09
N ASP A 13 0.47 15.68 -0.06
CA ASP A 13 0.74 16.78 0.87
C ASP A 13 0.28 16.44 2.30
N LEU A 14 -0.90 15.82 2.41
CA LEU A 14 -1.39 15.29 3.69
C LEU A 14 -0.49 14.17 4.25
N ALA A 15 0.03 13.29 3.38
CA ALA A 15 0.93 12.23 3.81
C ALA A 15 2.22 12.80 4.42
N ASP A 16 2.79 13.86 3.83
CA ASP A 16 3.97 14.53 4.38
C ASP A 16 3.69 15.17 5.75
N ALA A 17 2.53 15.80 5.92
CA ALA A 17 2.08 16.33 7.21
C ALA A 17 1.91 15.22 8.27
N ILE A 18 1.33 14.08 7.88
CA ILE A 18 1.18 12.89 8.72
C ILE A 18 2.55 12.35 9.14
N LEU A 19 3.51 12.23 8.21
CA LEU A 19 4.86 11.74 8.50
C LEU A 19 5.59 12.66 9.47
N LEU A 20 5.44 13.98 9.34
CA LEU A 20 5.99 14.94 10.30
C LEU A 20 5.37 14.79 11.70
N SER A 21 4.05 14.64 11.80
CA SER A 21 3.38 14.40 13.09
C SER A 21 3.80 13.08 13.72
N LYS A 22 3.81 12.00 12.94
CA LYS A 22 4.29 10.68 13.33
C LYS A 22 5.70 10.74 13.91
N ALA A 23 6.62 11.45 13.26
CA ALA A 23 8.00 11.61 13.71
C ALA A 23 8.09 12.40 15.01
N LYS A 24 7.35 13.53 15.14
CA LYS A 24 7.31 14.33 16.38
C LYS A 24 6.79 13.54 17.58
N LYS A 25 5.90 12.57 17.34
CA LYS A 25 5.28 11.73 18.36
C LYS A 25 6.02 10.40 18.57
N ASP A 26 7.10 10.16 17.84
CA ASP A 26 7.88 8.91 17.85
C ASP A 26 7.03 7.63 17.68
N LEU A 27 6.02 7.70 16.82
CA LEU A 27 5.09 6.59 16.59
C LEU A 27 5.59 5.65 15.48
N SER A 28 5.37 4.36 15.65
CA SER A 28 5.49 3.35 14.58
C SER A 28 4.20 3.23 13.76
N PHE A 29 4.28 2.65 12.56
CA PHE A 29 3.08 2.37 11.76
C PHE A 29 2.20 1.28 12.38
N ALA A 30 2.82 0.28 13.01
CA ALA A 30 2.14 -0.75 13.77
C ALA A 30 1.27 -0.14 14.90
N GLU A 31 1.83 0.78 15.70
CA GLU A 31 1.09 1.48 16.76
C GLU A 31 -0.03 2.36 16.21
N ILE A 32 0.16 2.99 15.05
CA ILE A 32 -0.90 3.78 14.41
C ILE A 32 -2.06 2.87 13.97
N ALA A 33 -1.75 1.73 13.36
CA ALA A 33 -2.74 0.76 12.88
C ALA A 33 -3.43 -0.01 14.02
N ASP A 34 -2.81 -0.12 15.19
CA ASP A 34 -3.37 -0.85 16.33
C ASP A 34 -4.76 -0.31 16.74
N GLY A 35 -5.68 -1.23 17.09
CA GLY A 35 -7.07 -0.89 17.41
C GLY A 35 -7.97 -0.52 16.22
N THR A 36 -7.45 -0.37 14.99
CA THR A 36 -8.30 -0.10 13.81
C THR A 36 -9.04 -1.35 13.29
N GLY A 37 -8.58 -2.55 13.66
CA GLY A 37 -9.06 -3.81 13.09
C GLY A 37 -8.60 -4.06 11.65
N LEU A 38 -7.71 -3.22 11.11
CA LEU A 38 -7.19 -3.30 9.74
C LEU A 38 -5.70 -3.67 9.76
N ALA A 39 -5.23 -4.29 8.68
CA ALA A 39 -3.82 -4.66 8.55
C ALA A 39 -2.91 -3.43 8.45
N GLU A 40 -1.71 -3.51 9.02
CA GLU A 40 -0.70 -2.45 9.00
C GLU A 40 -0.41 -1.94 7.57
N ALA A 41 -0.27 -2.84 6.59
CA ALA A 41 -0.05 -2.47 5.20
C ALA A 41 -1.20 -1.65 4.61
N PHE A 42 -2.44 -1.96 4.98
CA PHE A 42 -3.62 -1.22 4.49
C PHE A 42 -3.71 0.17 5.12
N VAL A 43 -3.55 0.26 6.45
CA VAL A 43 -3.58 1.55 7.15
C VAL A 43 -2.43 2.44 6.70
N THR A 44 -1.21 1.90 6.62
CA THR A 44 -0.04 2.63 6.12
C THR A 44 -0.26 3.12 4.69
N ALA A 45 -0.78 2.27 3.79
CA ALA A 45 -1.12 2.69 2.43
C ALA A 45 -2.17 3.83 2.42
N ALA A 46 -3.12 3.83 3.35
CA ALA A 46 -4.08 4.92 3.46
C ALA A 46 -3.45 6.24 3.93
N LEU A 47 -2.58 6.19 4.95
CA LEU A 47 -1.83 7.36 5.41
C LEU A 47 -0.96 7.96 4.28
N LEU A 48 -0.40 7.10 3.43
CA LEU A 48 0.40 7.48 2.25
C LEU A 48 -0.44 7.78 0.99
N GLY A 49 -1.76 7.98 1.14
CA GLY A 49 -2.63 8.45 0.05
C GLY A 49 -3.06 7.38 -0.97
N GLN A 50 -2.86 6.08 -0.69
CA GLN A 50 -3.12 4.99 -1.65
C GLN A 50 -4.35 4.15 -1.32
N GLN A 51 -4.95 4.33 -0.14
CA GLN A 51 -6.23 3.74 0.26
C GLN A 51 -7.13 4.75 0.99
N ALA A 52 -8.41 4.39 1.11
CA ALA A 52 -9.38 5.10 1.93
C ALA A 52 -9.59 4.36 3.25
N LEU A 53 -9.62 5.09 4.37
CA LEU A 53 -9.98 4.54 5.66
C LEU A 53 -11.51 4.62 5.88
N PRO A 54 -12.12 3.60 6.49
CA PRO A 54 -13.44 3.75 7.10
C PRO A 54 -13.43 4.85 8.17
N ALA A 55 -14.59 5.47 8.42
CA ALA A 55 -14.69 6.65 9.29
C ALA A 55 -14.15 6.42 10.72
N ASP A 56 -14.42 5.25 11.31
CA ASP A 56 -13.90 4.92 12.65
C ASP A 56 -12.38 4.82 12.69
N ALA A 57 -11.79 4.15 11.68
CA ALA A 57 -10.34 4.06 11.56
C ALA A 57 -9.70 5.43 11.28
N ALA A 58 -10.31 6.25 10.43
CA ALA A 58 -9.84 7.60 10.13
C ALA A 58 -9.82 8.50 11.38
N ARG A 59 -10.88 8.46 12.21
CA ARG A 59 -10.91 9.17 13.49
C ARG A 59 -9.87 8.65 14.46
N LEU A 60 -9.71 7.32 14.57
CA LEU A 60 -8.74 6.72 15.47
C LEU A 60 -7.30 7.12 15.13
N VAL A 61 -6.91 7.01 13.85
CA VAL A 61 -5.56 7.46 13.42
C VAL A 61 -5.43 8.97 13.49
N GLY A 62 -6.49 9.72 13.21
CA GLY A 62 -6.54 11.17 13.34
C GLY A 62 -6.24 11.63 14.76
N ALA A 63 -6.84 10.99 15.77
CA ALA A 63 -6.56 11.27 17.17
C ALA A 63 -5.10 10.95 17.56
N LYS A 64 -4.55 9.81 17.11
CA LYS A 64 -3.15 9.45 17.38
C LYS A 64 -2.16 10.45 16.77
N LEU A 65 -2.49 10.96 15.58
CA LEU A 65 -1.65 11.86 14.79
C LEU A 65 -2.00 13.35 14.97
N ASP A 66 -2.98 13.69 15.81
CA ASP A 66 -3.45 15.06 16.05
C ASP A 66 -3.81 15.78 14.73
N LEU A 67 -4.58 15.10 13.89
CA LEU A 67 -5.07 15.61 12.61
C LEU A 67 -6.35 16.40 12.80
N ASP A 68 -6.53 17.46 12.00
CA ASP A 68 -7.78 18.21 11.95
C ASP A 68 -8.90 17.44 11.21
N GLU A 69 -10.12 18.00 11.27
CA GLU A 69 -11.31 17.39 10.67
C GLU A 69 -11.20 17.25 9.14
N ASP A 70 -10.55 18.20 8.46
CA ASP A 70 -10.37 18.15 7.01
C ASP A 70 -9.40 17.02 6.61
N ALA A 71 -8.30 16.84 7.36
CA ALA A 71 -7.38 15.74 7.19
C ALA A 71 -8.04 14.38 7.47
N ILE A 72 -8.84 14.28 8.54
CA ILE A 72 -9.62 13.07 8.85
C ILE A 72 -10.62 12.75 7.72
N LEU A 73 -11.27 13.77 7.16
CA LEU A 73 -12.19 13.62 6.04
C LEU A 73 -11.45 13.18 4.76
N LEU A 74 -10.30 13.78 4.46
CA LEU A 74 -9.46 13.43 3.31
C LEU A 74 -8.99 11.97 3.37
N LEU A 75 -8.68 11.44 4.56
CA LEU A 75 -8.33 10.02 4.75
C LEU A 75 -9.47 9.05 4.37
N GLN A 76 -10.72 9.50 4.39
CA GLN A 76 -11.89 8.69 4.04
C GLN A 76 -12.20 8.69 2.53
N MET A 77 -11.64 9.63 1.76
CA MET A 77 -11.91 9.73 0.34
C MET A 77 -11.14 8.66 -0.46
N ILE A 78 -11.79 8.10 -1.50
CA ILE A 78 -11.09 7.25 -2.48
C ILE A 78 -10.00 8.10 -3.15
N PRO A 79 -8.72 7.72 -3.06
CA PRO A 79 -7.65 8.53 -3.60
C PRO A 79 -7.51 8.37 -5.11
N LEU A 80 -6.95 9.39 -5.76
CA LEU A 80 -6.22 9.20 -7.01
C LEU A 80 -4.90 8.50 -6.66
N ARG A 81 -4.81 7.22 -7.00
CA ARG A 81 -3.66 6.36 -6.65
C ARG A 81 -2.47 6.60 -7.59
N GLY A 82 -1.28 6.29 -7.10
CA GLY A 82 -0.02 6.39 -7.83
C GLY A 82 1.03 7.11 -7.01
N CYS A 83 1.80 6.35 -6.23
CA CYS A 83 2.81 6.86 -5.31
C CYS A 83 4.17 7.18 -5.97
N ILE A 84 4.42 6.67 -7.18
CA ILE A 84 5.68 6.92 -7.90
C ILE A 84 5.59 8.29 -8.57
N ASP A 85 6.61 9.12 -8.38
CA ASP A 85 6.67 10.49 -8.89
C ASP A 85 6.59 10.53 -10.42
N ASP A 86 7.60 9.98 -11.11
CA ASP A 86 7.67 9.92 -12.57
C ASP A 86 7.98 8.50 -13.09
N ARG A 87 7.00 7.60 -12.97
CA ARG A 87 6.98 6.23 -13.55
C ARG A 87 8.02 5.25 -13.00
N ILE A 88 9.30 5.62 -12.95
CA ILE A 88 10.41 4.82 -12.46
C ILE A 88 10.83 5.33 -11.08
N PRO A 89 10.86 4.48 -10.03
CA PRO A 89 11.32 4.90 -8.72
C PRO A 89 12.80 5.32 -8.75
N THR A 90 13.15 6.41 -8.09
CA THR A 90 14.55 6.81 -7.88
C THR A 90 15.08 6.35 -6.52
N ASP A 91 14.20 6.16 -5.54
CA ASP A 91 14.54 5.62 -4.23
C ASP A 91 15.07 4.16 -4.35
N PRO A 92 16.25 3.84 -3.79
CA PRO A 92 16.82 2.51 -3.89
C PRO A 92 15.93 1.38 -3.35
N THR A 93 15.16 1.63 -2.29
CA THR A 93 14.29 0.61 -1.66
C THR A 93 13.14 0.27 -2.59
N MET A 94 12.45 1.29 -3.12
CA MET A 94 11.39 1.14 -4.10
C MET A 94 11.92 0.55 -5.42
N TYR A 95 13.11 0.96 -5.86
CA TYR A 95 13.70 0.53 -7.13
C TYR A 95 13.93 -0.98 -7.19
N ARG A 96 14.27 -1.65 -6.07
CA ARG A 96 14.47 -3.11 -6.08
C ARG A 96 13.20 -3.88 -6.46
N PHE A 97 12.02 -3.40 -6.08
CA PHE A 97 10.75 -4.00 -6.50
C PHE A 97 10.50 -3.83 -8.00
N TYR A 98 10.87 -2.67 -8.55
CA TYR A 98 10.82 -2.45 -9.99
C TYR A 98 11.82 -3.35 -10.74
N GLU A 99 13.03 -3.53 -10.20
CA GLU A 99 14.05 -4.43 -10.76
C GLU A 99 13.61 -5.90 -10.74
N MET A 100 12.93 -6.36 -9.67
CA MET A 100 12.31 -7.69 -9.65
C MET A 100 11.34 -7.89 -10.83
N LEU A 101 10.57 -6.86 -11.20
CA LEU A 101 9.69 -6.92 -12.36
C LEU A 101 10.47 -6.95 -13.69
N GLN A 102 11.57 -6.20 -13.81
CA GLN A 102 12.44 -6.25 -14.97
C GLN A 102 13.10 -7.63 -15.17
N VAL A 103 13.50 -8.29 -14.08
CA VAL A 103 14.14 -9.62 -14.13
C VAL A 103 13.12 -10.75 -14.31
N TYR A 104 12.00 -10.71 -13.58
CA TYR A 104 11.06 -11.84 -13.49
C TYR A 104 9.69 -11.58 -14.13
N GLY A 105 9.42 -10.41 -14.71
CA GLY A 105 8.10 -10.08 -15.25
C GLY A 105 7.61 -11.05 -16.33
N THR A 106 8.49 -11.44 -17.24
CA THR A 106 8.18 -12.46 -18.26
C THR A 106 8.00 -13.86 -17.66
N THR A 107 8.82 -14.22 -16.66
CA THR A 107 8.69 -15.47 -15.91
C THR A 107 7.37 -15.55 -15.15
N LEU A 108 6.96 -14.49 -14.45
CA LEU A 108 5.67 -14.39 -13.77
C LEU A 108 4.52 -14.59 -14.76
N LYS A 109 4.56 -13.89 -15.91
CA LYS A 109 3.56 -14.04 -16.97
C LYS A 109 3.44 -15.49 -17.45
N ALA A 110 4.57 -16.13 -17.77
CA ALA A 110 4.58 -17.51 -18.27
C ALA A 110 4.05 -18.50 -17.23
N LEU A 111 4.52 -18.42 -15.98
CA LEU A 111 4.10 -19.32 -14.91
C LEU A 111 2.63 -19.13 -14.52
N VAL A 112 2.10 -17.90 -14.57
CA VAL A 112 0.67 -17.66 -14.36
C VAL A 112 -0.16 -18.36 -15.44
N HIS A 113 0.22 -18.21 -16.71
CA HIS A 113 -0.51 -18.86 -17.80
C HIS A 113 -0.43 -20.39 -17.77
N GLU A 114 0.72 -20.94 -17.40
CA GLU A 114 0.88 -22.39 -17.25
C GLU A 114 0.05 -22.96 -16.10
N LYS A 115 0.00 -22.27 -14.95
CA LYS A 115 -0.66 -22.79 -13.74
C LYS A 115 -2.15 -22.50 -13.66
N PHE A 116 -2.61 -21.41 -14.27
CA PHE A 116 -3.99 -20.94 -14.14
C PHE A 116 -4.72 -20.80 -15.48
N GLY A 117 -4.00 -20.50 -16.56
CA GLY A 117 -4.54 -20.24 -17.89
C GLY A 117 -4.44 -18.76 -18.31
N ASP A 118 -5.04 -18.43 -19.46
CA ASP A 118 -5.09 -17.04 -19.94
C ASP A 118 -5.90 -16.16 -18.97
N GLY A 119 -5.41 -14.96 -18.69
CA GLY A 119 -5.93 -14.09 -17.64
C GLY A 119 -4.86 -13.37 -16.83
N ILE A 120 -5.24 -12.92 -15.64
CA ILE A 120 -4.38 -12.12 -14.76
C ILE A 120 -4.45 -12.57 -13.30
N ILE A 121 -3.44 -12.21 -12.52
CA ILE A 121 -3.51 -12.16 -11.06
C ILE A 121 -3.94 -10.74 -10.66
N SER A 122 -5.07 -10.61 -9.97
CA SER A 122 -5.67 -9.31 -9.66
C SER A 122 -4.82 -8.48 -8.70
N ALA A 123 -4.71 -7.18 -8.95
CA ALA A 123 -4.18 -6.17 -8.02
C ALA A 123 -5.29 -5.40 -7.27
N ILE A 124 -6.55 -5.82 -7.39
CA ILE A 124 -7.73 -5.21 -6.72
C ILE A 124 -8.32 -6.17 -5.69
N ASN A 125 -8.67 -7.40 -6.09
CA ASN A 125 -8.93 -8.47 -5.13
C ASN A 125 -7.57 -9.06 -4.73
N PHE A 126 -6.90 -8.33 -3.84
CA PHE A 126 -5.48 -8.45 -3.58
C PHE A 126 -5.14 -8.06 -2.15
N LYS A 127 -4.11 -8.69 -1.60
CA LYS A 127 -3.44 -8.29 -0.36
C LYS A 127 -1.94 -8.54 -0.47
N LEU A 128 -1.17 -7.80 0.32
CA LEU A 128 0.24 -8.08 0.56
C LEU A 128 0.57 -8.00 2.04
N ASP A 129 1.64 -8.68 2.43
CA ASP A 129 2.27 -8.53 3.74
C ASP A 129 3.79 -8.57 3.62
N VAL A 130 4.46 -7.96 4.60
CA VAL A 130 5.92 -7.93 4.72
C VAL A 130 6.28 -8.57 6.06
N LYS A 131 7.10 -9.62 6.00
CA LYS A 131 7.58 -10.34 7.18
C LYS A 131 9.09 -10.35 7.23
N LYS A 132 9.61 -9.96 8.38
CA LYS A 132 11.03 -10.11 8.70
C LYS A 132 11.28 -11.53 9.21
N VAL A 133 12.29 -12.19 8.67
CA VAL A 133 12.73 -13.54 9.09
C VAL A 133 14.26 -13.57 9.23
N ALA A 134 14.77 -14.42 10.12
CA ALA A 134 16.22 -14.61 10.26
C ALA A 134 16.80 -15.29 9.01
N ASP A 135 17.99 -14.86 8.58
CA ASP A 135 18.75 -15.53 7.52
C ASP A 135 19.63 -16.64 8.13
N PRO A 136 19.53 -17.91 7.66
CA PRO A 136 20.40 -18.99 8.12
C PRO A 136 21.90 -18.72 7.95
N GLU A 137 22.28 -17.88 6.98
CA GLU A 137 23.68 -17.50 6.71
C GLU A 137 24.15 -16.29 7.54
N GLY A 138 23.27 -15.74 8.37
CA GLY A 138 23.51 -14.55 9.18
C GLY A 138 22.86 -13.30 8.59
N GLY A 139 22.21 -12.51 9.44
CA GLY A 139 21.43 -11.34 9.04
C GLY A 139 19.93 -11.64 8.96
N GLU A 140 19.22 -10.88 8.13
CA GLU A 140 17.75 -10.84 8.11
C GLU A 140 17.25 -10.79 6.66
N ARG A 141 16.09 -11.41 6.41
CA ARG A 141 15.40 -11.36 5.12
C ARG A 141 14.02 -10.75 5.28
N ALA A 142 13.56 -10.10 4.21
CA ALA A 142 12.16 -9.74 4.05
C ALA A 142 11.47 -10.76 3.14
N VAL A 143 10.42 -11.41 3.65
CA VAL A 143 9.48 -12.21 2.87
C VAL A 143 8.29 -11.33 2.55
N ILE A 144 8.05 -11.12 1.26
CA ILE A 144 6.95 -10.28 0.78
C ILE A 144 6.00 -11.16 0.00
N THR A 145 4.79 -11.29 0.52
CA THR A 145 3.75 -12.14 -0.08
C THR A 145 2.85 -11.29 -0.95
N LEU A 146 2.69 -11.68 -2.22
CA LEU A 146 1.71 -11.09 -3.14
C LEU A 146 0.60 -12.12 -3.36
N ASP A 147 -0.60 -11.84 -2.84
CA ASP A 147 -1.74 -12.76 -2.88
C ASP A 147 -2.91 -12.09 -3.61
N GLY A 148 -3.12 -12.51 -4.87
CA GLY A 148 -4.11 -11.94 -5.77
C GLY A 148 -4.99 -13.02 -6.40
N LYS A 149 -6.28 -12.71 -6.54
CA LYS A 149 -7.24 -13.62 -7.18
C LYS A 149 -6.96 -13.77 -8.68
N TYR A 150 -6.93 -15.01 -9.18
CA TYR A 150 -6.88 -15.26 -10.63
C TYR A 150 -8.23 -14.90 -11.29
N LEU A 151 -8.17 -14.18 -12.41
CA LEU A 151 -9.31 -13.78 -13.23
C LEU A 151 -9.09 -14.25 -14.67
N PRO A 152 -9.89 -15.23 -15.18
CA PRO A 152 -9.66 -15.82 -16.50
C PRO A 152 -10.11 -14.92 -17.64
N THR A 153 -9.33 -14.89 -18.72
CA THR A 153 -9.76 -14.38 -20.02
C THR A 153 -10.44 -15.52 -20.79
N LYS A 154 -11.61 -15.27 -21.38
CA LYS A 154 -12.39 -16.28 -22.11
C LYS A 154 -12.82 -15.74 -23.48
N PRO A 155 -12.96 -16.62 -24.50
CA PRO A 155 -13.65 -16.27 -25.74
C PRO A 155 -15.09 -15.82 -25.47
N PHE A 156 -15.64 -14.97 -26.33
CA PHE A 156 -17.03 -14.50 -26.30
C PHE A 156 -17.74 -14.79 -27.62
#